data_AF-A0A084VFE8-F1
#
_entry.id   AF-A0A084VFE8-F1
#
_cell.length_a   1.000
_cell.length_b   1.000
_cell.length_c   1.000
_cell.angle_alpha   90.00
_cell.angle_beta   90.00
_cell.angle_gamma   90.00
#
_symmetry.space_group_name_H-M   'P 1'
#
loop_
_entity.id
_entity.type
_entity.pdbx_description
1 polymer ?
#
loop_
_entity_poly.entity_id
_entity_poly.type
_entity_poly.pdbx_seq_one_letter_code
_entity_poly.pdbx_strand_id
1 'polypeptide(L)'
;MSTQLFYSLSRLVFSRPAPALLIPGFAGKPVSIARFVSSVRVQSLSAFHHPSGRNQYEQKRRYGASNAASLSEQSRKPFNWGSNKKHRDVKLRLQLLENMTDPKIEAELAPLRESVKEQGDLVRKLKSEGAPEIDVKKAVNELKARKKILEDRELSLAPQVASFDRARMEDLLKRRFFYDQSFAIYGGITGQYDFGPMGCALKSNMINTWRQFFVLEEQMLEVDCSILTPEPVLKASGHVDRFADLMTKDVKNGECFRLDHLIKNHLEKLAAAKDATPELKEECTDIVIKLDGMTKDEMAAIMRKYAMKSPITGNELTEPIEFNLMFGTQIGPTGLVKGFLRPETAQGIFVNFKRLLEFNQGRLPFAAAQIGNSFRNEISPDPG
;
A
#
# COMPACT_ATOMS: atom_id res chain seq x y z
N MET A 1 -12.10 13.55 60.48
CA MET A 1 -13.27 13.94 59.68
C MET A 1 -13.20 13.14 58.39
N SER A 2 -13.70 11.90 58.43
CA SER A 2 -14.97 11.46 57.78
C SER A 2 -14.76 11.28 56.26
N THR A 3 -14.43 10.12 55.68
CA THR A 3 -15.01 8.76 55.67
C THR A 3 -16.29 8.63 54.80
N GLN A 4 -16.35 7.53 54.03
CA GLN A 4 -17.44 6.91 53.23
C GLN A 4 -17.27 7.09 51.71
N LEU A 5 -17.00 6.09 50.85
CA LEU A 5 -17.20 4.64 50.85
C LEU A 5 -18.68 4.22 50.90
N PHE A 6 -19.24 3.82 49.76
CA PHE A 6 -20.41 2.94 49.70
C PHE A 6 -20.30 1.94 48.55
N TYR A 7 -20.41 0.68 48.95
CA TYR A 7 -20.61 -0.54 48.18
C TYR A 7 -22.00 -1.09 48.54
N SER A 8 -22.45 -2.12 47.81
CA SER A 8 -23.58 -3.04 48.11
C SER A 8 -24.92 -2.66 47.45
N LEU A 9 -25.77 -3.53 46.87
CA LEU A 9 -25.82 -4.92 46.36
C LEU A 9 -27.31 -5.32 46.43
N SER A 10 -27.79 -6.09 45.44
CA SER A 10 -28.91 -7.07 45.54
C SER A 10 -30.34 -6.51 45.65
N ARG A 11 -31.42 -7.10 45.08
CA ARG A 11 -31.70 -8.49 44.66
C ARG A 11 -33.03 -8.53 43.86
N LEU A 12 -33.10 -9.49 42.93
CA LEU A 12 -34.23 -10.27 42.37
C LEU A 12 -35.69 -9.99 42.81
N VAL A 13 -36.63 -9.98 41.84
CA VAL A 13 -37.89 -10.77 41.85
C VAL A 13 -38.32 -11.16 40.41
N PHE A 14 -38.69 -12.43 40.21
CA PHE A 14 -39.32 -13.04 39.03
C PHE A 14 -40.85 -13.13 39.24
N SER A 15 -41.71 -12.83 38.24
CA SER A 15 -43.00 -13.53 37.99
C SER A 15 -43.81 -12.98 36.78
N ARG A 16 -43.81 -13.74 35.66
CA ARG A 16 -44.96 -14.30 34.87
C ARG A 16 -46.20 -13.45 34.44
N PRO A 17 -47.03 -13.93 33.46
CA PRO A 17 -47.33 -13.21 32.20
C PRO A 17 -48.78 -12.71 32.00
N ALA A 18 -48.98 -11.90 30.93
CA ALA A 18 -50.14 -11.65 30.05
C ALA A 18 -51.59 -11.53 30.61
N PRO A 19 -52.45 -10.71 29.95
CA PRO A 19 -53.43 -11.35 29.07
C PRO A 19 -53.65 -10.65 27.71
N ALA A 20 -54.22 -11.44 26.81
CA ALA A 20 -54.63 -11.09 25.45
C ALA A 20 -55.92 -10.25 25.42
N LEU A 21 -56.07 -9.43 24.37
CA LEU A 21 -57.37 -8.99 23.87
C LEU A 21 -57.43 -9.17 22.34
N LEU A 22 -58.51 -9.79 21.88
CA LEU A 22 -58.84 -10.19 20.51
C LEU A 22 -59.65 -9.10 19.77
N ILE A 23 -59.26 -8.78 18.51
CA ILE A 23 -60.00 -8.85 17.20
C ILE A 23 -61.40 -8.18 17.10
N PRO A 24 -61.90 -7.56 15.98
CA PRO A 24 -61.70 -7.82 14.52
C PRO A 24 -61.50 -6.55 13.64
N GLY A 25 -61.19 -6.57 12.34
CA GLY A 25 -61.07 -7.61 11.31
C GLY A 25 -61.16 -6.94 9.93
N PHE A 26 -60.53 -7.48 8.89
CA PHE A 26 -61.10 -7.56 7.53
C PHE A 26 -60.27 -8.55 6.68
N ALA A 27 -61.00 -9.31 5.87
CA ALA A 27 -60.58 -10.55 5.25
C ALA A 27 -60.03 -10.37 3.82
N GLY A 28 -59.11 -11.26 3.43
CA GLY A 28 -58.69 -11.52 2.05
C GLY A 28 -57.91 -12.85 2.01
N LYS A 29 -58.46 -13.86 1.32
CA LYS A 29 -58.14 -15.30 1.37
C LYS A 29 -56.95 -15.72 0.44
N PRO A 30 -56.48 -16.99 0.48
CA PRO A 30 -55.05 -17.36 0.53
C PRO A 30 -54.49 -17.97 -0.76
N VAL A 31 -53.15 -18.07 -0.84
CA VAL A 31 -52.45 -19.09 -1.63
C VAL A 31 -51.35 -19.72 -0.77
N SER A 32 -51.27 -21.05 -0.83
CA SER A 32 -50.59 -21.95 0.09
C SER A 32 -49.19 -22.36 -0.42
N ILE A 33 -48.23 -22.30 0.50
CA ILE A 33 -47.16 -23.27 0.79
C ILE A 33 -46.22 -23.73 -0.35
N ALA A 34 -44.98 -23.24 -0.27
CA ALA A 34 -43.77 -24.07 -0.40
C ALA A 34 -42.63 -23.44 0.43
N ARG A 35 -42.57 -23.76 1.72
CA ARG A 35 -41.39 -23.54 2.58
C ARG A 35 -40.55 -24.81 2.53
N PHE A 36 -39.39 -24.74 1.89
CA PHE A 36 -38.28 -25.66 2.18
C PHE A 36 -37.31 -24.92 3.09
N VAL A 37 -37.62 -24.92 4.39
CA VAL A 37 -36.65 -24.62 5.45
C VAL A 37 -36.36 -25.95 6.13
N SER A 38 -35.26 -26.59 5.74
CA SER A 38 -34.60 -27.60 6.56
C SER A 38 -33.47 -26.87 7.31
N SER A 39 -33.64 -26.60 8.60
CA SER A 39 -33.20 -27.48 9.69
C SER A 39 -31.75 -27.93 9.50
N VAL A 40 -30.79 -27.03 9.75
CA VAL A 40 -29.44 -27.43 10.16
C VAL A 40 -29.44 -27.46 11.69
N ARG A 41 -29.66 -28.66 12.18
CA ARG A 41 -29.55 -29.09 13.57
C ARG A 41 -28.10 -28.92 13.99
N VAL A 42 -27.87 -28.18 15.09
CA VAL A 42 -26.60 -28.24 15.82
C VAL A 42 -26.46 -29.65 16.37
N GLN A 43 -25.62 -30.46 15.74
CA GLN A 43 -25.12 -31.71 16.30
C GLN A 43 -23.63 -31.55 16.57
N SER A 44 -23.28 -31.60 17.85
CA SER A 44 -21.94 -31.91 18.30
C SER A 44 -21.59 -33.32 17.81
N LEU A 45 -20.50 -33.43 17.04
CA LEU A 45 -19.75 -34.67 16.93
C LEU A 45 -18.27 -34.32 17.00
N SER A 46 -17.67 -34.86 18.04
CA SER A 46 -16.25 -34.92 18.33
C SER A 46 -15.48 -35.68 17.24
N ALA A 47 -14.18 -35.33 17.17
CA ALA A 47 -13.08 -36.11 16.62
C ALA A 47 -12.94 -36.21 15.09
N PHE A 48 -12.19 -35.27 14.52
CA PHE A 48 -11.13 -35.61 13.58
C PHE A 48 -9.82 -34.94 14.01
N HIS A 49 -8.85 -35.81 14.28
CA HIS A 49 -7.51 -35.52 14.75
C HIS A 49 -6.70 -34.87 13.62
N HIS A 50 -6.23 -33.63 13.80
CA HIS A 50 -5.16 -33.05 13.00
C HIS A 50 -3.94 -32.85 13.91
N PRO A 51 -2.71 -33.23 13.49
CA PRO A 51 -1.57 -33.27 14.40
C PRO A 51 -1.21 -31.86 14.88
N SER A 52 -1.02 -31.74 16.19
CA SER A 52 -0.46 -30.59 16.88
C SER A 52 0.74 -30.01 16.12
N GLY A 53 0.58 -28.83 15.53
CA GLY A 53 1.69 -27.97 15.16
C GLY A 53 2.39 -27.52 16.43
N ARG A 54 3.40 -28.28 16.86
CA ARG A 54 4.28 -27.88 17.97
C ARG A 54 4.89 -26.53 17.62
N ASN A 55 4.68 -25.56 18.50
CA ASN A 55 5.34 -24.27 18.52
C ASN A 55 6.85 -24.43 18.28
N GLN A 56 7.32 -24.08 17.08
CA GLN A 56 8.76 -23.94 16.81
C GLN A 56 9.40 -22.86 17.72
N TYR A 57 8.59 -21.94 18.26
CA TYR A 57 9.00 -20.95 19.27
C TYR A 57 9.27 -21.54 20.66
N GLU A 58 8.61 -22.62 21.08
CA GLU A 58 8.83 -23.25 22.39
C GLU A 58 10.01 -24.23 22.37
N GLN A 59 10.29 -24.85 21.22
CA GLN A 59 11.36 -25.84 21.10
C GLN A 59 12.76 -25.23 21.23
N LYS A 60 12.94 -23.95 20.84
CA LYS A 60 14.19 -23.19 21.09
C LYS A 60 14.32 -22.69 22.54
N ARG A 61 13.22 -22.51 23.28
CA ARG A 61 13.27 -22.05 24.69
C ARG A 61 13.63 -23.17 25.66
N ARG A 62 13.21 -24.41 25.40
CA ARG A 62 13.56 -25.56 26.28
C ARG A 62 15.03 -25.95 26.23
N TYR A 63 15.73 -25.73 25.11
CA TYR A 63 17.19 -25.94 25.04
C TYR A 63 18.02 -24.83 25.69
N GLY A 64 17.43 -23.66 25.98
CA GLY A 64 18.12 -22.54 26.63
C GLY A 64 18.02 -22.53 28.16
N ALA A 65 17.14 -23.34 28.75
CA ALA A 65 16.87 -23.34 30.19
C ALA A 65 17.73 -24.33 31.00
N SER A 66 18.48 -25.23 30.34
CA SER A 66 19.29 -26.26 31.02
C SER A 66 20.78 -25.91 31.20
N ASN A 67 21.23 -24.73 30.76
CA ASN A 67 22.62 -24.27 30.92
C ASN A 67 22.73 -22.99 31.77
N ALA A 68 21.97 -22.91 32.87
CA ALA A 68 22.02 -21.78 33.80
C ALA A 68 23.11 -21.91 34.89
N ALA A 69 24.05 -22.84 34.75
CA ALA A 69 25.18 -22.98 35.66
C ALA A 69 26.48 -23.06 34.86
N SER A 70 27.41 -22.17 35.19
CA SER A 70 28.72 -21.96 34.58
C SER A 70 28.68 -21.38 33.16
N LEU A 71 28.94 -20.07 33.05
CA LEU A 71 29.73 -19.47 31.97
C LEU A 71 30.08 -18.05 32.43
N SER A 72 31.31 -17.92 32.91
CA SER A 72 32.04 -16.69 33.18
C SER A 72 31.99 -15.72 32.01
N GLU A 73 31.87 -14.43 32.32
CA GLU A 73 32.38 -13.26 31.57
C GLU A 73 32.85 -13.53 30.12
N GLN A 74 31.91 -13.85 29.24
CA GLN A 74 32.13 -13.72 27.80
C GLN A 74 31.51 -12.40 27.36
N SER A 75 32.37 -11.50 26.89
CA SER A 75 32.05 -10.18 26.35
C SER A 75 30.74 -10.21 25.54
N ARG A 76 29.73 -9.48 26.02
CA ARG A 76 28.46 -9.30 25.30
C ARG A 76 28.76 -8.65 23.94
N LYS A 77 28.68 -9.43 22.86
CA LYS A 77 28.76 -8.87 21.49
C LYS A 77 27.66 -7.82 21.32
N PRO A 78 27.94 -6.65 20.74
CA PRO A 78 26.93 -5.64 20.45
C PRO A 78 25.84 -6.26 19.56
N PHE A 79 24.59 -5.97 19.89
CA PHE A 79 23.43 -6.44 19.13
C PHE A 79 23.38 -5.67 17.79
N ASN A 80 23.93 -6.27 16.73
CA ASN A 80 23.89 -5.69 15.39
C ASN A 80 22.61 -6.09 14.65
N TRP A 81 21.58 -5.25 14.76
CA TRP A 81 20.37 -5.32 13.94
C TRP A 81 20.70 -5.24 12.44
N GLY A 82 20.06 -6.07 11.60
CA GLY A 82 20.25 -6.09 10.15
C GLY A 82 21.52 -6.76 9.61
N SER A 83 22.41 -7.26 10.49
CA SER A 83 23.68 -7.92 10.10
C SER A 83 23.60 -9.45 9.99
N ASN A 84 22.49 -10.05 10.43
CA ASN A 84 22.29 -11.51 10.40
C ASN A 84 22.02 -12.03 8.99
N LYS A 85 21.73 -11.14 8.05
CA LYS A 85 21.68 -11.45 6.62
C LYS A 85 23.12 -11.65 6.14
N LYS A 86 23.61 -12.89 6.18
CA LYS A 86 24.69 -13.27 5.26
C LYS A 86 24.19 -12.84 3.88
N HIS A 87 24.97 -12.02 3.15
CA HIS A 87 24.72 -11.77 1.73
C HIS A 87 24.59 -13.12 1.05
N ARG A 88 23.36 -13.62 0.93
CA ARG A 88 23.07 -14.76 0.10
C ARG A 88 23.05 -14.15 -1.27
N ASP A 89 24.14 -14.34 -2.01
CA ASP A 89 24.11 -14.30 -3.46
C ASP A 89 23.15 -15.39 -3.92
N VAL A 90 21.85 -15.15 -3.74
CA VAL A 90 20.83 -15.88 -4.46
C VAL A 90 21.02 -15.39 -5.87
N LYS A 91 21.81 -16.12 -6.66
CA LYS A 91 21.76 -16.03 -8.12
C LYS A 91 20.32 -16.36 -8.48
N LEU A 92 19.49 -15.34 -8.58
CA LEU A 92 18.23 -15.41 -9.30
C LEU A 92 18.64 -15.81 -10.70
N ARG A 93 18.51 -17.10 -11.00
CA ARG A 93 18.76 -17.65 -12.33
C ARG A 93 17.57 -17.24 -13.20
N LEU A 94 17.40 -15.93 -13.37
CA LEU A 94 16.57 -15.35 -14.40
C LEU A 94 17.27 -15.74 -15.69
N GLN A 95 16.74 -16.75 -16.40
CA GLN A 95 17.22 -17.10 -17.74
C GLN A 95 17.25 -15.87 -18.67
N LEU A 96 16.52 -14.80 -18.33
CA LEU A 96 16.58 -13.48 -18.96
C LEU A 96 17.93 -12.76 -18.79
N LEU A 97 18.57 -12.85 -17.61
CA LEU A 97 19.84 -12.18 -17.30
C LEU A 97 21.06 -12.93 -17.84
N GLU A 98 20.97 -14.25 -18.03
CA GLU A 98 22.06 -15.04 -18.65
C GLU A 98 22.33 -14.56 -20.09
N ASN A 99 21.36 -13.93 -20.76
CA ASN A 99 21.51 -13.34 -22.09
C ASN A 99 22.13 -11.92 -22.10
N MET A 100 22.36 -11.28 -20.93
CA MET A 100 22.92 -9.92 -20.86
C MET A 100 24.46 -9.88 -20.73
N THR A 101 25.14 -11.03 -20.80
CA THR A 101 26.60 -11.13 -20.68
C THR A 101 27.29 -11.28 -22.04
N ASP A 102 26.84 -10.53 -23.06
CA ASP A 102 27.64 -10.36 -24.27
C ASP A 102 28.77 -9.35 -23.95
N PRO A 103 30.06 -9.71 -24.08
CA PRO A 103 31.19 -8.81 -23.84
C PRO A 103 31.12 -7.51 -24.65
N LYS A 104 30.40 -7.50 -25.79
CA LYS A 104 30.20 -6.31 -26.62
C LYS A 104 29.21 -5.32 -26.02
N ILE A 105 28.13 -5.80 -25.40
CA ILE A 105 27.13 -4.96 -24.72
C ILE A 105 27.77 -4.31 -23.49
N GLU A 106 28.58 -5.07 -22.73
CA GLU A 106 29.27 -4.53 -21.56
C GLU A 106 30.28 -3.42 -21.93
N ALA A 107 30.97 -3.55 -23.06
CA ALA A 107 31.89 -2.52 -23.55
C ALA A 107 31.20 -1.19 -23.87
N GLU A 108 29.94 -1.22 -24.30
CA GLU A 108 29.14 -0.02 -24.57
C GLU A 108 28.50 0.58 -23.31
N LEU A 109 28.14 -0.26 -22.34
CA LEU A 109 27.49 0.18 -21.10
C LEU A 109 28.47 0.66 -20.03
N ALA A 110 29.71 0.14 -20.01
CA ALA A 110 30.76 0.51 -19.05
C ALA A 110 30.98 2.03 -18.91
N PRO A 111 31.15 2.84 -19.98
CA PRO A 111 31.36 4.28 -19.85
C PRO A 111 30.13 5.02 -19.28
N LEU A 112 28.92 4.55 -19.59
CA LEU A 112 27.69 5.12 -19.06
C LEU A 112 27.51 4.79 -17.57
N ARG A 113 27.85 3.56 -17.15
CA ARG A 113 27.87 3.15 -15.74
C ARG A 113 28.90 3.93 -14.93
N GLU A 114 30.08 4.18 -15.50
CA GLU A 114 31.12 5.01 -14.89
C GLU A 114 30.63 6.46 -14.73
N SER A 115 30.04 7.05 -15.77
CA SER A 115 29.45 8.40 -15.72
C SER A 115 28.35 8.55 -14.66
N VAL A 116 27.48 7.54 -14.50
CA VAL A 116 26.45 7.51 -13.43
C VAL A 116 27.09 7.39 -12.05
N LYS A 117 28.16 6.59 -11.92
CA LYS A 117 28.89 6.40 -10.66
C LYS A 117 29.58 7.69 -10.22
N GLU A 118 30.31 8.35 -11.12
CA GLU A 118 30.99 9.62 -10.87
C GLU A 118 30.02 10.70 -10.38
N GLN A 119 28.89 10.85 -11.07
CA GLN A 119 27.87 11.83 -10.67
C GLN A 119 27.19 11.44 -9.35
N GLY A 120 27.01 10.14 -9.10
CA GLY A 120 26.49 9.63 -7.83
C GLY A 120 27.42 9.92 -6.65
N ASP A 121 28.73 9.80 -6.86
CA ASP A 121 29.75 10.10 -5.86
C ASP A 121 29.85 11.62 -5.61
N LEU A 122 29.68 12.45 -6.64
CA LEU A 122 29.56 13.90 -6.49
C LEU A 122 28.37 14.30 -5.61
N VAL A 123 27.19 13.71 -5.83
CA VAL A 123 26.00 13.95 -5.00
C VAL A 123 26.23 13.56 -3.54
N ARG A 124 26.91 12.43 -3.29
CA ARG A 124 27.26 12.01 -1.92
C ARG A 124 28.23 12.98 -1.26
N LYS A 125 29.22 13.44 -2.01
CA LYS A 125 30.22 14.41 -1.52
C LYS A 125 29.58 15.75 -1.15
N LEU A 126 28.73 16.31 -2.03
CA LEU A 126 28.00 17.55 -1.77
C LEU A 126 27.10 17.45 -0.52
N LYS A 127 26.47 16.29 -0.31
CA LYS A 127 25.67 16.03 0.90
C LYS A 127 26.53 15.90 2.17
N SER A 128 27.72 15.31 2.07
CA SER A 128 28.64 15.19 3.23
C SER A 128 29.30 16.51 3.61
N GLU A 129 29.53 17.40 2.65
CA GLU A 129 30.17 18.71 2.86
C GLU A 129 29.17 19.80 3.28
N GLY A 130 27.87 19.49 3.35
CA GLY A 130 26.84 20.45 3.72
C GLY A 130 26.64 21.57 2.69
N ALA A 131 26.85 21.26 1.40
CA ALA A 131 26.70 22.21 0.31
C ALA A 131 25.26 22.78 0.23
N PRO A 132 25.07 23.98 -0.37
CA PRO A 132 23.76 24.58 -0.53
C PRO A 132 22.74 23.63 -1.19
N GLU A 133 21.50 23.67 -0.73
CA GLU A 133 20.43 22.77 -1.18
C GLU A 133 20.19 22.86 -2.70
N ILE A 134 20.44 24.04 -3.29
CA ILE A 134 20.32 24.30 -4.72
C ILE A 134 21.36 23.47 -5.52
N ASP A 135 22.60 23.40 -5.04
CA ASP A 135 23.68 22.67 -5.70
C ASP A 135 23.49 21.16 -5.59
N VAL A 136 23.00 20.69 -4.44
CA VAL A 136 22.60 19.29 -4.24
C VAL A 136 21.46 18.91 -5.20
N LYS A 137 20.43 19.77 -5.35
CA LYS A 137 19.32 19.53 -6.28
C LYS A 137 19.80 19.47 -7.73
N LYS A 138 20.68 20.39 -8.14
CA LYS A 138 21.26 20.42 -9.50
C LYS A 138 22.05 19.14 -9.79
N ALA A 139 22.91 18.69 -8.86
CA ALA A 139 23.69 17.47 -9.02
C ALA A 139 22.83 16.20 -9.04
N VAL A 140 21.75 16.16 -8.25
CA VAL A 140 20.77 15.06 -8.26
C VAL A 140 20.01 14.99 -9.58
N ASN A 141 19.66 16.12 -10.18
CA ASN A 141 18.96 16.15 -11.47
C ASN A 141 19.87 15.66 -12.61
N GLU A 142 21.13 16.08 -12.62
CA GLU A 142 22.14 15.56 -13.54
C GLU A 142 22.35 14.04 -13.36
N LEU A 143 22.34 13.54 -12.12
CA LEU A 143 22.39 12.10 -11.85
C LEU A 143 21.18 11.36 -12.42
N LYS A 144 19.98 11.94 -12.33
CA LYS A 144 18.76 11.36 -12.93
C LYS A 144 18.86 11.33 -14.46
N ALA A 145 19.36 12.40 -15.07
CA ALA A 145 19.56 12.46 -16.53
C ALA A 145 20.53 11.37 -17.02
N ARG A 146 21.68 11.21 -16.35
CA ARG A 146 22.66 10.15 -16.68
C ARG A 146 22.11 8.74 -16.48
N LYS A 147 21.32 8.52 -15.43
CA LYS A 147 20.62 7.23 -15.21
C LYS A 147 19.64 6.92 -16.32
N LYS A 148 18.89 7.92 -16.78
CA LYS A 148 17.97 7.77 -17.91
C LYS A 148 18.70 7.38 -19.20
N ILE A 149 19.82 8.04 -19.50
CA ILE A 149 20.65 7.69 -20.67
C ILE A 149 21.17 6.25 -20.58
N LEU A 150 21.64 5.82 -19.40
CA LEU A 150 22.07 4.45 -19.17
C LEU A 150 20.91 3.46 -19.38
N GLU A 151 19.75 3.73 -18.80
CA GLU A 151 18.55 2.91 -18.91
C GLU A 151 18.04 2.81 -20.36
N ASP A 152 17.97 3.93 -21.08
CA ASP A 152 17.59 3.97 -22.50
C ASP A 152 18.58 3.16 -23.36
N ARG A 153 19.88 3.22 -23.06
CA ARG A 153 20.90 2.45 -23.78
C ARG A 153 20.85 0.97 -23.43
N GLU A 154 20.68 0.62 -22.16
CA GLU A 154 20.47 -0.76 -21.70
C GLU A 154 19.24 -1.37 -22.38
N LEU A 155 18.14 -0.61 -22.49
CA LEU A 155 16.94 -1.02 -23.22
C LEU A 155 17.21 -1.24 -24.72
N SER A 156 18.01 -0.38 -25.35
CA SER A 156 18.33 -0.49 -26.77
C SER A 156 19.24 -1.67 -27.12
N LEU A 157 20.06 -2.11 -26.17
CA LEU A 157 21.04 -3.20 -26.31
C LEU A 157 20.55 -4.52 -25.76
N ALA A 158 19.46 -4.51 -24.99
CA ALA A 158 18.82 -5.73 -24.52
C ALA A 158 18.47 -6.61 -25.74
N PRO A 159 18.78 -7.93 -25.71
CA PRO A 159 18.29 -8.81 -26.75
C PRO A 159 16.78 -8.63 -26.88
N GLN A 160 16.27 -8.67 -28.12
CA GLN A 160 14.83 -8.72 -28.43
C GLN A 160 14.25 -10.06 -27.93
N VAL A 161 14.40 -10.34 -26.63
CA VAL A 161 13.65 -11.35 -25.91
C VAL A 161 12.21 -10.91 -26.06
N ALA A 162 11.38 -11.81 -26.61
CA ALA A 162 9.96 -11.62 -26.90
C ALA A 162 9.40 -10.43 -26.12
N SER A 163 9.29 -9.27 -26.80
CA SER A 163 8.82 -8.03 -26.21
C SER A 163 7.69 -8.35 -25.25
N PHE A 164 7.84 -8.00 -23.97
CA PHE A 164 6.85 -8.35 -22.97
C PHE A 164 5.47 -7.88 -23.43
N ASP A 165 4.64 -8.85 -23.83
CA ASP A 165 3.33 -8.58 -24.38
C ASP A 165 2.34 -8.54 -23.21
N ARG A 166 2.14 -7.31 -22.69
CA ARG A 166 1.21 -7.04 -21.59
C ARG A 166 -0.19 -7.56 -21.90
N ALA A 167 -0.67 -7.37 -23.12
CA ALA A 167 -2.01 -7.80 -23.52
C ALA A 167 -2.15 -9.33 -23.47
N ARG A 168 -1.15 -10.06 -24.00
CA ARG A 168 -1.13 -11.52 -23.92
C ARG A 168 -0.99 -12.04 -22.49
N MET A 169 -0.21 -11.36 -21.64
CA MET A 169 -0.10 -11.72 -20.23
C MET A 169 -1.43 -11.51 -19.50
N GLU A 170 -2.07 -10.34 -19.65
CA GLU A 170 -3.35 -10.03 -19.02
C GLU A 170 -4.46 -10.99 -19.46
N ASP A 171 -4.53 -11.34 -20.74
CA ASP A 171 -5.45 -12.36 -21.24
C ASP A 171 -5.23 -13.70 -20.54
N LEU A 172 -3.98 -14.14 -20.40
CA LEU A 172 -3.66 -15.38 -19.71
C LEU A 172 -4.07 -15.33 -18.23
N LEU A 173 -3.77 -14.24 -17.53
CA LEU A 173 -4.09 -14.05 -16.11
C LEU A 173 -5.60 -14.08 -15.88
N LYS A 174 -6.37 -13.37 -16.71
CA LYS A 174 -7.85 -13.35 -16.65
C LYS A 174 -8.43 -14.71 -17.00
N ARG A 175 -8.01 -15.32 -18.12
CA ARG A 175 -8.50 -16.63 -18.59
C ARG A 175 -8.16 -17.79 -17.64
N ARG A 176 -7.10 -17.65 -16.83
CA ARG A 176 -6.73 -18.62 -15.78
C ARG A 176 -7.19 -18.20 -14.39
N PHE A 177 -7.97 -17.12 -14.31
CA PHE A 177 -8.51 -16.56 -13.09
C PHE A 177 -7.45 -16.39 -11.98
N PHE A 178 -6.34 -15.75 -12.32
CA PHE A 178 -5.37 -15.26 -11.33
C PHE A 178 -5.98 -14.09 -10.56
N TYR A 179 -6.48 -13.10 -11.27
CA TYR A 179 -7.35 -12.06 -10.75
C TYR A 179 -8.36 -11.66 -11.84
N ASP A 180 -9.44 -11.03 -11.43
CA ASP A 180 -10.39 -10.38 -12.33
C ASP A 180 -10.98 -9.12 -11.67
N GLN A 181 -11.68 -8.29 -12.44
CA GLN A 181 -12.29 -7.07 -11.94
C GLN A 181 -13.39 -7.41 -10.91
N SER A 182 -13.33 -6.78 -9.73
CA SER A 182 -14.35 -6.99 -8.70
C SER A 182 -15.71 -6.52 -9.20
N PHE A 183 -16.76 -7.30 -8.90
CA PHE A 183 -18.13 -7.03 -9.32
C PHE A 183 -18.35 -6.96 -10.85
N ALA A 184 -17.54 -7.69 -11.64
CA ALA A 184 -17.60 -7.68 -13.11
C ALA A 184 -19.02 -7.86 -13.69
N ILE A 185 -19.85 -8.74 -13.11
CA ILE A 185 -21.24 -8.98 -13.56
C ILE A 185 -22.18 -7.78 -13.35
N TYR A 186 -21.77 -6.79 -12.55
CA TYR A 186 -22.50 -5.54 -12.28
C TYR A 186 -21.87 -4.33 -13.00
N GLY A 187 -20.96 -4.56 -13.95
CA GLY A 187 -20.23 -3.50 -14.67
C GLY A 187 -18.83 -3.20 -14.12
N GLY A 188 -18.45 -3.83 -13.00
CA GLY A 188 -17.13 -3.71 -12.41
C GLY A 188 -16.88 -2.38 -11.69
N ILE A 189 -15.90 -2.37 -10.79
CA ILE A 189 -15.42 -1.14 -10.14
C ILE A 189 -13.93 -0.97 -10.47
N THR A 190 -13.56 0.16 -11.05
CA THR A 190 -12.16 0.48 -11.37
C THR A 190 -11.32 0.55 -10.09
N GLY A 191 -10.12 -0.03 -10.13
CA GLY A 191 -9.21 -0.07 -8.98
C GLY A 191 -9.54 -1.17 -7.94
N GLN A 192 -10.55 -2.01 -8.17
CA GLN A 192 -10.88 -3.15 -7.31
C GLN A 192 -10.78 -4.47 -8.09
N TYR A 193 -10.07 -5.44 -7.51
CA TYR A 193 -9.82 -6.74 -8.13
C TYR A 193 -10.00 -7.89 -7.14
N ASP A 194 -10.61 -8.97 -7.61
CA ASP A 194 -10.78 -10.21 -6.89
C ASP A 194 -9.70 -11.21 -7.36
N PHE A 195 -8.97 -11.80 -6.41
CA PHE A 195 -7.99 -12.84 -6.71
C PHE A 195 -8.68 -14.20 -6.81
N GLY A 196 -8.53 -14.88 -7.94
CA GLY A 196 -9.00 -16.26 -8.10
C GLY A 196 -8.05 -17.28 -7.47
N PRO A 197 -8.29 -18.59 -7.64
CA PRO A 197 -7.58 -19.64 -6.90
C PRO A 197 -6.05 -19.59 -7.05
N MET A 198 -5.57 -19.41 -8.29
CA MET A 198 -4.12 -19.36 -8.58
C MET A 198 -3.48 -18.07 -8.06
N GLY A 199 -4.18 -16.94 -8.15
CA GLY A 199 -3.72 -15.68 -7.59
C GLY A 199 -3.67 -15.70 -6.07
N CYS A 200 -4.64 -16.32 -5.41
CA CYS A 200 -4.65 -16.51 -3.97
C CYS A 200 -3.47 -17.37 -3.49
N ALA A 201 -3.19 -18.47 -4.19
CA ALA A 201 -2.03 -19.33 -3.89
C ALA A 201 -0.70 -18.57 -4.07
N LEU A 202 -0.55 -17.83 -5.18
CA LEU A 202 0.63 -17.02 -5.45
C LEU A 202 0.81 -15.93 -4.38
N LYS A 203 -0.24 -15.15 -4.08
CA LYS A 203 -0.24 -14.11 -3.04
C LYS A 203 0.15 -14.68 -1.68
N SER A 204 -0.39 -15.84 -1.31
CA SER A 204 -0.06 -16.51 -0.05
C SER A 204 1.41 -16.93 0.01
N ASN A 205 1.95 -17.48 -1.07
CA ASN A 205 3.37 -17.85 -1.17
C ASN A 205 4.29 -16.63 -1.05
N MET A 206 3.93 -15.52 -1.69
CA MET A 206 4.68 -14.26 -1.59
C MET A 206 4.69 -13.73 -0.16
N ILE A 207 3.52 -13.67 0.50
CA ILE A 207 3.40 -13.23 1.89
C ILE A 207 4.22 -14.13 2.82
N ASN A 208 4.16 -15.45 2.63
CA ASN A 208 4.91 -16.40 3.45
C ASN A 208 6.43 -16.23 3.26
N THR A 209 6.88 -16.01 2.03
CA THR A 209 8.30 -15.74 1.73
C THR A 209 8.74 -14.44 2.40
N TRP A 210 7.91 -13.39 2.33
CA TRP A 210 8.17 -12.11 3.00
C TRP A 210 8.25 -12.26 4.52
N ARG A 211 7.32 -13.00 5.13
CA ARG A 211 7.34 -13.31 6.57
C ARG A 211 8.61 -14.06 6.97
N GLN A 212 9.01 -15.06 6.20
CA GLN A 212 10.24 -15.80 6.45
C GLN A 212 11.46 -14.87 6.40
N PHE A 213 11.56 -14.06 5.35
CA PHE A 213 12.73 -13.21 5.08
C PHE A 213 12.85 -11.98 5.98
N PHE A 214 11.74 -11.42 6.47
CA PHE A 214 11.76 -10.23 7.32
C PHE A 214 11.37 -10.57 8.76
N VAL A 215 10.14 -11.05 8.97
CA VAL A 215 9.59 -11.23 10.31
C VAL A 215 10.36 -12.29 11.10
N LEU A 216 10.58 -13.47 10.52
CA LEU A 216 11.23 -14.58 11.22
C LEU A 216 12.75 -14.41 11.30
N GLU A 217 13.40 -13.96 10.21
CA GLU A 217 14.85 -13.75 10.18
C GLU A 217 15.31 -12.63 11.13
N GLU A 218 14.59 -11.50 11.17
CA GLU A 218 14.94 -10.35 12.03
C GLU A 218 14.20 -10.35 13.38
N GLN A 219 13.43 -11.41 13.67
CA GLN A 219 12.62 -11.53 14.88
C GLN A 219 11.71 -10.32 15.13
N MET A 220 11.08 -9.80 14.07
CA MET A 220 10.17 -8.67 14.18
C MET A 220 8.91 -9.05 14.96
N LEU A 221 8.38 -8.10 15.72
CA LEU A 221 7.12 -8.23 16.45
C LEU A 221 5.94 -8.01 15.49
N GLU A 222 5.43 -9.10 14.90
CA GLU A 222 4.26 -9.03 14.02
C GLU A 222 2.99 -8.72 14.83
N VAL A 223 2.22 -7.71 14.40
CA VAL A 223 0.93 -7.32 14.96
C VAL A 223 -0.13 -7.19 13.89
N ASP A 224 -1.39 -7.44 14.26
CA ASP A 224 -2.54 -7.22 13.40
C ASP A 224 -3.47 -6.19 14.04
N CYS A 225 -3.63 -5.04 13.38
CA CYS A 225 -4.43 -3.91 13.84
C CYS A 225 -5.70 -3.76 13.00
N SER A 226 -6.72 -3.09 13.54
CA SER A 226 -7.97 -2.82 12.82
C SER A 226 -7.75 -1.98 11.57
N ILE A 227 -8.66 -2.13 10.59
CA ILE A 227 -8.72 -1.28 9.39
C ILE A 227 -9.39 0.05 9.72
N LEU A 228 -10.52 -0.03 10.43
CA LEU A 228 -11.30 1.13 10.82
C LEU A 228 -10.50 1.97 11.83
N THR A 229 -10.28 3.23 11.48
CA THR A 229 -9.40 4.14 12.21
C THR A 229 -10.16 5.42 12.55
N PRO A 230 -10.28 5.82 13.83
CA PRO A 230 -10.92 7.07 14.22
C PRO A 230 -10.20 8.30 13.66
N GLU A 231 -10.96 9.33 13.28
CA GLU A 231 -10.42 10.60 12.75
C GLU A 231 -9.29 11.21 13.60
N PRO A 232 -9.37 11.27 14.95
CA PRO A 232 -8.30 11.89 15.75
C PRO A 232 -6.91 11.27 15.54
N VAL A 233 -6.82 9.96 15.28
CA VAL A 233 -5.55 9.28 15.01
C VAL A 233 -4.94 9.80 13.70
N LEU A 234 -5.76 9.87 12.66
CA LEU A 234 -5.32 10.30 11.34
C LEU A 234 -5.10 11.82 11.27
N LYS A 235 -5.83 12.60 12.07
CA LYS A 235 -5.59 14.03 12.27
C LYS A 235 -4.24 14.27 12.94
N ALA A 236 -3.94 13.55 14.03
CA ALA A 236 -2.67 13.66 14.73
C ALA A 236 -1.47 13.26 13.86
N SER A 237 -1.64 12.25 13.00
CA SER A 237 -0.60 11.84 12.03
C SER A 237 -0.45 12.78 10.82
N GLY A 238 -1.33 13.78 10.67
CA GLY A 238 -1.33 14.73 9.55
C GLY A 238 -2.02 14.24 8.27
N HIS A 239 -2.52 12.99 8.23
CA HIS A 239 -3.19 12.43 7.05
C HIS A 239 -4.47 13.20 6.69
N VAL A 240 -5.25 13.64 7.67
CA VAL A 240 -6.51 14.38 7.37
C VAL A 240 -6.25 15.67 6.59
N ASP A 241 -5.11 16.33 6.83
CA ASP A 241 -4.80 17.63 6.25
C ASP A 241 -3.90 17.55 5.01
N ARG A 242 -3.11 16.48 4.88
CA ARG A 242 -2.09 16.36 3.82
C ARG A 242 -2.31 15.18 2.88
N PHE A 243 -3.17 14.23 3.22
CA PHE A 243 -3.42 13.05 2.39
C PHE A 243 -4.51 13.35 1.35
N ALA A 244 -4.24 14.36 0.54
CA ALA A 244 -5.12 14.84 -0.50
C ALA A 244 -4.32 15.09 -1.78
N ASP A 245 -4.95 14.76 -2.91
CA ASP A 245 -4.43 15.11 -4.23
C ASP A 245 -5.25 16.26 -4.82
N LEU A 246 -4.63 16.99 -5.73
CA LEU A 246 -5.36 17.98 -6.54
C LEU A 246 -6.09 17.28 -7.67
N MET A 247 -7.36 17.63 -7.84
CA MET A 247 -8.20 17.12 -8.91
C MET A 247 -8.89 18.26 -9.67
N THR A 248 -9.24 17.98 -10.91
CA THR A 248 -10.14 18.81 -11.72
C THR A 248 -11.24 17.93 -12.32
N LYS A 249 -12.36 18.55 -12.70
CA LYS A 249 -13.52 17.85 -13.28
C LYS A 249 -13.87 18.43 -14.63
N ASP A 250 -14.32 17.58 -15.55
CA ASP A 250 -15.01 18.04 -16.76
C ASP A 250 -16.37 18.65 -16.38
N VAL A 251 -16.59 19.89 -16.83
CA VAL A 251 -17.76 20.70 -16.47
C VAL A 251 -19.09 20.07 -16.93
N LYS A 252 -19.09 19.25 -17.99
CA LYS A 252 -20.31 18.67 -18.56
C LYS A 252 -20.63 17.28 -18.03
N ASN A 253 -19.66 16.38 -17.99
CA ASN A 253 -19.90 14.97 -17.60
C ASN A 253 -19.51 14.67 -16.13
N GLY A 254 -18.80 15.58 -15.47
CA GLY A 254 -18.34 15.41 -14.08
C GLY A 254 -17.18 14.44 -13.89
N GLU A 255 -16.57 13.97 -14.97
CA GLU A 255 -15.43 13.06 -14.93
C GLU A 255 -14.23 13.71 -14.23
N CYS A 256 -13.59 12.94 -13.37
CA CYS A 256 -12.59 13.42 -12.43
C CYS A 256 -11.19 13.03 -12.90
N PHE A 257 -10.28 14.01 -12.96
CA PHE A 257 -8.89 13.79 -13.35
C PHE A 257 -7.96 14.22 -12.21
N ARG A 258 -6.97 13.38 -11.92
CA ARG A 258 -5.86 13.72 -11.04
C ARG A 258 -4.99 14.77 -11.77
N LEU A 259 -4.77 15.92 -11.13
CA LEU A 259 -4.30 17.12 -11.82
C LEU A 259 -2.85 16.99 -12.30
N ASP A 260 -1.97 16.43 -11.48
CA ASP A 260 -0.58 16.13 -11.83
C ASP A 260 -0.49 15.21 -13.06
N HIS A 261 -1.25 14.11 -13.10
CA HIS A 261 -1.27 13.19 -14.23
C HIS A 261 -1.82 13.86 -15.49
N LEU A 262 -2.86 14.67 -15.35
CA LEU A 262 -3.43 15.42 -16.46
C LEU A 262 -2.41 16.40 -17.06
N ILE A 263 -1.73 17.18 -16.21
CA ILE A 263 -0.69 18.13 -16.63
C ILE A 263 0.45 17.38 -17.31
N LYS A 264 0.99 16.36 -16.66
CA LYS A 264 2.08 15.55 -17.20
C LYS A 264 1.76 14.98 -18.59
N ASN A 265 0.62 14.29 -18.73
CA ASN A 265 0.23 13.66 -19.98
C ASN A 265 0.01 14.67 -21.12
N HIS A 266 -0.51 15.85 -20.81
CA HIS A 266 -0.71 16.89 -21.82
C HIS A 266 0.63 17.51 -22.26
N LEU A 267 1.52 17.83 -21.31
CA LEU A 267 2.83 18.41 -21.60
C LEU A 267 3.72 17.42 -22.37
N GLU A 268 3.68 16.14 -22.03
CA GLU A 268 4.38 15.10 -22.79
C GLU A 268 3.84 14.98 -24.23
N LYS A 269 2.52 15.07 -24.43
CA LYS A 269 1.91 15.10 -25.76
C LYS A 269 2.32 16.34 -26.57
N LEU A 270 2.38 17.51 -25.93
CA LEU A 270 2.85 18.74 -26.57
C LEU A 270 4.33 18.63 -26.94
N ALA A 271 5.18 18.09 -26.06
CA ALA A 271 6.60 17.91 -26.33
C ALA A 271 6.88 16.87 -27.44
N ALA A 272 6.00 15.88 -27.59
CA ALA A 272 6.08 14.86 -28.64
C ALA A 272 5.54 15.33 -30.01
N ALA A 273 4.86 16.48 -30.07
CA ALA A 273 4.31 17.01 -31.32
C ALA A 273 5.43 17.41 -32.30
N LYS A 274 5.18 17.22 -33.61
CA LYS A 274 6.20 17.43 -34.66
C LYS A 274 6.55 18.90 -34.87
N ASP A 275 5.64 19.79 -34.50
CA ASP A 275 5.68 21.24 -34.58
C ASP A 275 6.21 21.90 -33.29
N ALA A 276 6.54 21.11 -32.27
CA ALA A 276 7.05 21.64 -31.01
C ALA A 276 8.47 22.22 -31.18
N THR A 277 8.62 23.50 -30.83
CA THR A 277 9.92 24.18 -30.82
C THR A 277 10.84 23.59 -29.73
N PRO A 278 12.17 23.63 -29.91
CA PRO A 278 13.12 23.15 -28.89
C PRO A 278 12.90 23.78 -27.51
N GLU A 279 12.57 25.08 -27.49
CA GLU A 279 12.33 25.85 -26.26
C GLU A 279 11.07 25.37 -25.53
N LEU A 280 10.01 25.03 -26.27
CA LEU A 280 8.77 24.49 -25.70
C LEU A 280 9.00 23.11 -25.07
N LYS A 281 9.83 22.26 -25.70
CA LYS A 281 10.17 20.93 -25.16
C LYS A 281 10.94 21.03 -23.86
N GLU A 282 11.90 21.96 -23.78
CA GLU A 282 12.66 22.21 -22.56
C GLU A 282 11.75 22.73 -21.45
N GLU A 283 10.87 23.68 -21.74
CA GLU A 283 9.89 24.20 -20.79
C GLU A 283 8.92 23.12 -20.27
N CYS A 284 8.32 22.33 -21.17
CA CYS A 284 7.44 21.23 -20.78
C CYS A 284 8.16 20.22 -19.88
N THR A 285 9.41 19.89 -20.21
CA THR A 285 10.23 18.96 -19.42
C THR A 285 10.54 19.52 -18.04
N ASP A 286 10.90 20.80 -17.94
CA ASP A 286 11.18 21.47 -16.65
C ASP A 286 9.93 21.54 -15.77
N ILE A 287 8.76 21.83 -16.34
CA ILE A 287 7.49 21.83 -15.61
C ILE A 287 7.15 20.43 -15.09
N VAL A 288 7.29 19.39 -15.92
CA VAL A 288 7.03 17.99 -15.49
C VAL A 288 7.97 17.57 -14.36
N ILE A 289 9.22 18.03 -14.36
CA ILE A 289 10.18 17.73 -13.28
C ILE A 289 9.77 18.40 -11.96
N LYS A 290 9.19 19.60 -12.01
CA LYS A 290 8.81 20.38 -10.83
C LYS A 290 7.40 20.07 -10.31
N LEU A 291 6.63 19.28 -11.04
CA LEU A 291 5.19 19.10 -10.83
C LEU A 291 4.82 18.61 -9.42
N ASP A 292 5.55 17.64 -8.87
CA ASP A 292 5.29 17.06 -7.54
C ASP A 292 5.41 18.08 -6.38
N GLY A 293 6.10 19.21 -6.62
CA GLY A 293 6.32 20.27 -5.63
C GLY A 293 5.44 21.50 -5.81
N MET A 294 4.58 21.53 -6.83
CA MET A 294 3.78 22.70 -7.16
C MET A 294 2.55 22.82 -6.26
N THR A 295 2.20 24.07 -5.97
CA THR A 295 0.98 24.43 -5.27
C THR A 295 -0.24 24.36 -6.20
N LYS A 296 -1.44 24.36 -5.59
CA LYS A 296 -2.71 24.43 -6.31
C LYS A 296 -2.75 25.59 -7.32
N ASP A 297 -2.29 26.76 -6.92
CA ASP A 297 -2.36 27.97 -7.74
C ASP A 297 -1.38 27.93 -8.92
N GLU A 298 -0.19 27.35 -8.71
CA GLU A 298 0.80 27.12 -9.76
C GLU A 298 0.29 26.12 -10.81
N MET A 299 -0.29 25.01 -10.37
CA MET A 299 -0.91 24.03 -11.28
C MET A 299 -2.10 24.63 -12.03
N ALA A 300 -2.92 25.46 -11.37
CA ALA A 300 -4.02 26.18 -12.02
C ALA A 300 -3.51 27.18 -13.07
N ALA A 301 -2.40 27.86 -12.80
CA ALA A 301 -1.76 28.75 -13.76
C ALA A 301 -1.27 27.99 -15.01
N ILE A 302 -0.70 26.79 -14.83
CA ILE A 302 -0.30 25.91 -15.94
C ILE A 302 -1.51 25.49 -16.78
N MET A 303 -2.61 25.09 -16.15
CA MET A 303 -3.85 24.75 -16.85
C MET A 303 -4.34 25.88 -17.75
N ARG A 304 -4.31 27.12 -17.24
CA ARG A 304 -4.71 28.32 -18.01
C ARG A 304 -3.72 28.64 -19.12
N LYS A 305 -2.41 28.55 -18.85
CA LYS A 305 -1.34 28.84 -19.81
C LYS A 305 -1.42 27.94 -21.04
N TYR A 306 -1.67 26.65 -20.86
CA TYR A 306 -1.78 25.69 -21.95
C TYR A 306 -3.23 25.43 -22.40
N ALA A 307 -4.19 26.23 -21.93
CA ALA A 307 -5.61 26.14 -22.25
C ALA A 307 -6.14 24.68 -22.21
N MET A 308 -5.79 23.97 -21.13
CA MET A 308 -5.99 22.53 -21.02
C MET A 308 -7.48 22.16 -20.98
N LYS A 309 -7.82 21.06 -21.63
CA LYS A 309 -9.19 20.53 -21.73
C LYS A 309 -9.22 19.05 -21.36
N SER A 310 -10.42 18.52 -21.12
CA SER A 310 -10.61 17.10 -20.88
C SER A 310 -10.01 16.27 -22.02
N PRO A 311 -9.15 15.28 -21.73
CA PRO A 311 -8.47 14.49 -22.75
C PRO A 311 -9.42 13.53 -23.50
N ILE A 312 -10.61 13.29 -22.96
CA ILE A 312 -11.60 12.35 -23.50
C ILE A 312 -12.65 13.08 -24.32
N THR A 313 -13.18 14.20 -23.81
CA THR A 313 -14.32 14.90 -24.40
C THR A 313 -13.94 16.23 -25.06
N GLY A 314 -12.77 16.78 -24.74
CA GLY A 314 -12.36 18.13 -25.16
C GLY A 314 -13.15 19.26 -24.49
N ASN A 315 -13.92 18.99 -23.43
CA ASN A 315 -14.65 20.01 -22.68
C ASN A 315 -13.73 20.82 -21.75
N GLU A 316 -14.25 21.94 -21.26
CA GLU A 316 -13.60 22.75 -20.21
C GLU A 316 -13.53 21.99 -18.89
N LEU A 317 -12.49 22.31 -18.13
CA LEU A 317 -12.18 21.72 -16.83
C LEU A 317 -12.44 22.74 -15.73
N THR A 318 -12.90 22.28 -14.57
CA THR A 318 -13.08 23.14 -13.39
C THR A 318 -11.75 23.60 -12.82
N GLU A 319 -11.77 24.64 -12.00
CA GLU A 319 -10.59 25.01 -11.21
C GLU A 319 -10.16 23.84 -10.30
N PRO A 320 -8.84 23.67 -10.07
CA PRO A 320 -8.31 22.65 -9.17
C PRO A 320 -8.91 22.70 -7.76
N ILE A 321 -9.25 21.52 -7.22
CA ILE A 321 -9.69 21.36 -5.83
C ILE A 321 -8.90 20.25 -5.16
N GLU A 322 -8.76 20.33 -3.84
CA GLU A 322 -8.18 19.26 -3.04
C GLU A 322 -9.21 18.15 -2.82
N PHE A 323 -8.74 16.90 -2.94
CA PHE A 323 -9.55 15.71 -2.76
C PHE A 323 -8.88 14.76 -1.77
N ASN A 324 -9.59 14.46 -0.68
CA ASN A 324 -9.10 13.55 0.34
C ASN A 324 -9.10 12.11 -0.19
N LEU A 325 -7.94 11.46 -0.16
CA LEU A 325 -7.73 10.10 -0.67
C LEU A 325 -8.12 9.02 0.35
N MET A 326 -8.62 9.38 1.52
CA MET A 326 -9.08 8.41 2.52
C MET A 326 -10.57 8.13 2.37
N PHE A 327 -10.94 6.86 2.45
CA PHE A 327 -12.35 6.47 2.54
C PHE A 327 -12.91 6.83 3.91
N GLY A 328 -13.72 7.89 3.97
CA GLY A 328 -14.46 8.29 5.17
C GLY A 328 -15.63 7.37 5.48
N THR A 329 -15.89 7.16 6.77
CA THR A 329 -17.04 6.39 7.28
C THR A 329 -17.45 6.90 8.67
N GLN A 330 -18.54 6.35 9.19
CA GLN A 330 -19.05 6.65 10.53
C GLN A 330 -19.00 5.39 11.40
N ILE A 331 -18.46 5.54 12.62
CA ILE A 331 -18.30 4.45 13.57
C ILE A 331 -19.47 4.50 14.56
N GLY A 332 -20.22 3.40 14.63
CA GLY A 332 -21.37 3.26 15.52
C GLY A 332 -22.67 3.84 14.95
N PRO A 333 -23.83 3.49 15.54
CA PRO A 333 -25.15 3.80 14.98
C PRO A 333 -25.54 5.27 15.09
N THR A 334 -24.88 6.04 15.96
CA THR A 334 -25.19 7.45 16.20
C THR A 334 -24.54 8.39 15.18
N GLY A 335 -23.59 7.90 14.38
CA GLY A 335 -22.85 8.71 13.40
C GLY A 335 -21.88 9.74 14.00
N LEU A 336 -21.78 9.82 15.34
CA LEU A 336 -21.00 10.85 16.02
C LEU A 336 -19.49 10.65 15.90
N VAL A 337 -19.04 9.41 15.75
CA VAL A 337 -17.61 9.09 15.66
C VAL A 337 -17.24 8.98 14.19
N LYS A 338 -16.62 10.02 13.64
CA LYS A 338 -16.06 9.97 12.29
C LYS A 338 -14.82 9.07 12.26
N GLY A 339 -14.73 8.25 11.23
CA GLY A 339 -13.61 7.33 11.01
C GLY A 339 -13.25 7.25 9.54
N PHE A 340 -12.15 6.54 9.28
CA PHE A 340 -11.68 6.26 7.94
C PHE A 340 -11.23 4.80 7.85
N LEU A 341 -11.21 4.27 6.64
CA LEU A 341 -10.39 3.08 6.35
C LEU A 341 -8.92 3.52 6.31
N ARG A 342 -8.04 2.78 6.97
CA ARG A 342 -6.63 3.16 7.08
C ARG A 342 -5.94 3.31 5.71
N PRO A 343 -5.21 4.41 5.45
CA PRO A 343 -4.44 4.60 4.21
C PRO A 343 -3.11 3.84 4.19
N GLU A 344 -2.65 3.36 5.36
CA GLU A 344 -1.43 2.59 5.59
C GLU A 344 -1.57 1.71 6.84
N THR A 345 -0.63 0.79 7.08
CA THR A 345 -0.63 -0.08 8.28
C THR A 345 0.20 0.48 9.45
N ALA A 346 1.07 1.47 9.21
CA ALA A 346 2.04 1.93 10.20
C ALA A 346 1.42 2.54 11.47
N GLN A 347 0.31 3.28 11.33
CA GLN A 347 -0.36 3.93 12.46
C GLN A 347 -0.75 2.95 13.56
N GLY A 348 -1.18 1.72 13.19
CA GLY A 348 -1.51 0.66 14.15
C GLY A 348 -0.33 0.22 15.01
N ILE A 349 0.88 0.21 14.44
CA ILE A 349 2.13 -0.07 15.15
C ILE A 349 2.45 1.07 16.12
N PHE A 350 2.32 2.33 15.68
CA PHE A 350 2.67 3.50 16.51
C PHE A 350 1.79 3.63 17.75
N VAL A 351 0.46 3.45 17.61
CA VAL A 351 -0.44 3.50 18.78
C VAL A 351 -0.18 2.36 19.78
N ASN A 352 0.43 1.25 19.33
CA ASN A 352 0.80 0.13 20.18
C ASN A 352 2.27 0.14 20.64
N PHE A 353 3.03 1.20 20.34
CA PHE A 353 4.47 1.25 20.62
C PHE A 353 4.84 0.91 22.06
N LYS A 354 4.09 1.43 23.05
CA LYS A 354 4.35 1.15 24.47
C LYS A 354 4.30 -0.37 24.78
N ARG A 355 3.28 -1.07 24.28
CA ARG A 355 3.12 -2.51 24.48
C ARG A 355 4.20 -3.31 23.76
N LEU A 356 4.56 -2.88 22.56
CA LEU A 356 5.63 -3.50 21.77
C LEU A 356 7.01 -3.33 22.45
N LEU A 357 7.28 -2.15 22.98
CA LEU A 357 8.50 -1.86 23.73
C LEU A 357 8.55 -2.67 25.04
N GLU A 358 7.44 -2.76 25.76
CA GLU A 358 7.32 -3.61 26.96
C GLU A 358 7.55 -5.09 26.64
N PHE A 359 7.01 -5.58 25.52
CA PHE A 359 7.27 -6.94 25.05
C PHE A 359 8.77 -7.17 24.77
N ASN A 360 9.46 -6.15 24.26
CA ASN A 360 10.92 -6.15 24.10
C ASN A 360 11.69 -5.73 25.37
N GLN A 361 11.05 -5.78 26.54
CA GLN A 361 11.67 -5.49 27.85
C GLN A 361 12.29 -4.08 27.95
N GLY A 362 11.72 -3.11 27.23
CA GLY A 362 12.24 -1.74 27.21
C GLY A 362 13.52 -1.56 26.40
N ARG A 363 13.99 -2.59 25.69
CA ARG A 363 15.27 -2.54 24.97
C ARG A 363 15.09 -2.04 23.55
N LEU A 364 16.08 -1.30 23.07
CA LEU A 364 16.21 -0.86 21.68
C LEU A 364 17.54 -1.39 21.10
N PRO A 365 17.62 -1.59 19.78
CA PRO A 365 16.54 -1.49 18.79
C PRO A 365 15.60 -2.71 18.80
N PHE A 366 14.37 -2.52 18.35
CA PHE A 366 13.46 -3.60 17.94
C PHE A 366 12.66 -3.16 16.72
N ALA A 367 12.06 -4.12 16.02
CA ALA A 367 11.20 -3.85 14.88
C ALA A 367 9.84 -4.53 15.06
N ALA A 368 8.80 -3.89 14.56
CA ALA A 368 7.45 -4.43 14.48
C ALA A 368 7.02 -4.51 13.01
N ALA A 369 6.22 -5.50 12.69
CA ALA A 369 5.72 -5.74 11.34
C ALA A 369 4.20 -5.84 11.34
N GLN A 370 3.56 -5.48 10.24
CA GLN A 370 2.15 -5.71 10.04
C GLN A 370 1.89 -6.05 8.58
N ILE A 371 1.06 -7.08 8.35
CA ILE A 371 0.59 -7.49 7.03
C ILE A 371 -0.91 -7.32 6.99
N GLY A 372 -1.41 -6.49 6.09
CA GLY A 372 -2.85 -6.31 5.93
C GLY A 372 -3.18 -5.31 4.83
N ASN A 373 -4.47 -5.20 4.54
CA ASN A 373 -4.95 -4.29 3.50
C ASN A 373 -4.89 -2.83 3.97
N SER A 374 -4.70 -1.92 3.02
CA SER A 374 -4.79 -0.47 3.15
C SER A 374 -5.61 0.07 1.99
N PHE A 375 -6.25 1.22 2.19
CA PHE A 375 -7.27 1.72 1.27
C PHE A 375 -6.93 3.14 0.85
N ARG A 376 -6.94 3.38 -0.47
CA ARG A 376 -6.76 4.70 -1.06
C ARG A 376 -7.87 4.94 -2.08
N ASN A 377 -8.55 6.06 -1.93
CA ASN A 377 -9.62 6.51 -2.82
C ASN A 377 -8.98 7.27 -3.98
N GLU A 378 -8.33 6.52 -4.87
CA GLU A 378 -7.61 7.09 -6.02
C GLU A 378 -8.59 7.77 -6.98
N ILE A 379 -8.26 9.00 -7.42
CA ILE A 379 -9.13 9.84 -8.26
C ILE A 379 -9.36 9.20 -9.64
N SER A 380 -8.32 8.62 -10.22
CA SER A 380 -8.37 7.92 -11.50
C SER A 380 -7.40 6.74 -11.40
N PRO A 381 -7.87 5.56 -10.97
CA PRO A 381 -7.02 4.39 -10.88
C PRO A 381 -6.64 3.95 -12.29
N ASP A 382 -5.38 4.12 -12.67
CA ASP A 382 -4.87 3.62 -13.95
C ASP A 382 -5.07 2.10 -14.04
N PRO A 383 -5.33 1.53 -15.24
CA PRO A 383 -5.47 0.09 -15.41
C PRO A 383 -4.15 -0.58 -15.00
N GLY A 384 -4.21 -1.33 -13.90
CA GLY A 384 -3.09 -2.04 -13.27
C GLY A 384 -2.50 -3.16 -14.12
#